data_AF-A0A5K1A9E9-F1
#
_entry.id   AF-A0A5K1A9E9-F1
#
_cell.length_a   1.000
_cell.length_b   1.000
_cell.length_c   1.000
_cell.angle_alpha   90.00
_cell.angle_beta   90.00
_cell.angle_gamma   90.00
#
_symmetry.space_group_name_H-M   'P 1'
#
loop_
_entity.id
_entity.type
_entity.pdbx_description
1 polymer ?
#
loop_
_entity_poly.entity_id
_entity_poly.type
_entity_poly.pdbx_seq_one_letter_code
_entity_poly.pdbx_strand_id
1 'polypeptide(L)' 'CSHAISQLAKGRNKEEKEGSELQSLAAQALVKDHKQKAPTKLPLVSSMLKNMKLLS' A
#
# COMPACT_ATOMS: atom_id res chain seq x y z
N CYS A 1 -2.37 13.72 -32.59
CA CYS A 1 -2.96 13.63 -31.23
C CYS A 1 -2.93 12.22 -30.62
N SER A 2 -2.96 11.15 -31.40
CA SER A 2 -3.01 9.77 -30.89
C SER A 2 -1.79 9.34 -30.05
N HIS A 3 -0.59 9.81 -30.39
CA HIS A 3 0.64 9.52 -29.63
C HIS A 3 0.62 10.06 -28.20
N ALA A 4 0.07 11.27 -27.99
CA ALA A 4 -0.07 11.86 -26.67
C ALA A 4 -1.08 11.08 -25.81
N ILE A 5 -2.19 10.63 -26.42
CA ILE A 5 -3.23 9.83 -25.76
C ILE A 5 -2.69 8.44 -25.36
N SER A 6 -1.90 7.78 -26.23
CA SER A 6 -1.28 6.49 -25.89
C SER A 6 -0.24 6.58 -24.77
N GLN A 7 0.47 7.71 -24.64
CA GLN A 7 1.42 7.91 -23.55
C GLN A 7 0.70 8.17 -22.21
N LEU A 8 -0.43 8.90 -22.22
CA LEU A 8 -1.28 9.06 -21.04
C LEU A 8 -1.88 7.71 -20.58
N ALA A 9 -2.26 6.85 -21.53
CA ALA A 9 -2.76 5.51 -21.23
C ALA A 9 -1.67 4.56 -20.69
N LYS A 10 -0.44 4.63 -21.22
CA LYS A 10 0.71 3.81 -20.76
C LYS A 10 1.31 4.29 -19.43
N GLY A 11 1.20 5.57 -19.10
CA GLY A 11 1.73 6.15 -17.85
C GLY A 11 1.02 5.64 -16.59
N ARG A 12 -0.25 5.26 -16.67
CA ARG A 12 -1.04 4.75 -15.52
C ARG A 12 -0.61 3.36 -15.03
N ASN A 13 0.21 2.63 -15.78
CA ASN A 13 0.67 1.30 -15.40
C ASN A 13 1.85 1.33 -14.38
N LYS A 14 2.63 2.42 -14.34
CA LYS A 14 3.71 2.57 -13.35
C LYS A 14 3.19 2.83 -11.93
N GLU A 15 2.04 3.51 -11.83
CA GLU A 15 1.38 3.83 -10.56
C GLU A 15 0.89 2.58 -9.81
N GLU A 16 0.55 1.49 -10.51
CA GLU A 16 0.09 0.25 -9.86
C GLU A 16 1.23 -0.43 -9.08
N LYS A 17 2.43 -0.50 -9.68
CA LYS A 17 3.60 -1.11 -9.04
C LYS A 17 4.14 -0.25 -7.90
N GLU A 18 4.32 1.04 -8.15
CA GLU A 18 4.73 2.00 -7.12
C GLU A 18 3.67 2.10 -6.00
N GLY A 19 2.39 2.05 -6.36
CA GLY A 19 1.27 2.03 -5.43
C GLY A 19 1.28 0.80 -4.53
N SER A 20 1.65 -0.37 -5.06
CA SER A 20 1.78 -1.60 -4.28
C SER A 20 2.93 -1.53 -3.27
N GLU A 21 4.09 -1.01 -3.67
CA GLU A 21 5.25 -0.82 -2.78
C GLU A 21 4.97 0.24 -1.70
N LEU A 22 4.34 1.35 -2.07
CA LEU A 22 3.93 2.40 -1.14
C LEU A 22 2.88 1.91 -0.13
N GLN A 23 1.91 1.11 -0.56
CA GLN A 23 0.91 0.52 0.33
C GLN A 23 1.56 -0.45 1.33
N SER A 24 2.52 -1.27 0.89
CA SER A 24 3.28 -2.16 1.78
C SER A 24 4.10 -1.37 2.81
N LEU A 25 4.72 -0.27 2.39
CA LEU A 25 5.46 0.62 3.29
C LEU A 25 4.53 1.30 4.31
N ALA A 26 3.38 1.81 3.88
CA ALA A 26 2.38 2.42 4.74
C ALA A 26 1.82 1.41 5.76
N ALA A 27 1.57 0.16 5.32
CA ALA A 27 1.13 -0.93 6.20
C ALA A 27 2.17 -1.20 7.30
N GLN A 28 3.46 -1.24 6.96
CA GLN A 28 4.53 -1.42 7.94
C GLN A 28 4.64 -0.25 8.92
N ALA A 29 4.49 1.00 8.45
CA ALA A 29 4.48 2.17 9.30
C ALA A 29 3.30 2.14 10.29
N LEU A 30 2.11 1.76 9.83
CA LEU A 30 0.91 1.62 10.65
C LEU A 30 1.11 0.58 11.78
N VAL A 31 1.72 -0.57 11.47
CA VAL A 31 2.04 -1.60 12.47
C VAL A 31 3.03 -1.08 13.51
N LYS A 32 4.06 -0.34 13.11
CA LYS A 32 5.03 0.26 14.04
C LYS A 32 4.36 1.30 14.96
N ASP A 33 3.52 2.17 14.40
CA ASP A 33 2.81 3.19 15.17
C ASP A 33 1.86 2.55 16.20
N HIS A 34 1.11 1.53 15.79
CA HIS A 34 0.23 0.79 16.69
C HIS A 34 0.97 0.01 17.77
N LYS A 35 2.17 -0.53 17.49
CA LYS A 35 3.00 -1.15 18.54
C LYS A 35 3.32 -0.18 19.66
N GLN A 36 3.58 1.09 19.34
CA GLN A 36 3.96 2.10 20.32
C GLN A 36 2.73 2.73 21.00
N LYS A 37 1.71 3.10 20.23
CA LYS A 37 0.59 3.92 20.71
C LYS A 37 -0.63 3.12 21.15
N ALA A 38 -0.84 1.94 20.60
CA ALA A 38 -2.03 1.13 20.85
C ALA A 38 -1.76 -0.38 20.69
N PRO A 39 -0.88 -0.97 21.53
CA PRO A 39 -0.45 -2.37 21.38
C PRO A 39 -1.60 -3.36 21.48
N THR A 40 -2.68 -3.02 22.20
CA THR A 40 -3.91 -3.84 22.29
C THR A 40 -4.66 -3.95 20.96
N LYS A 41 -4.52 -2.98 20.05
CA LYS A 41 -5.17 -2.99 18.72
C LYS A 41 -4.29 -3.60 17.63
N LEU A 42 -3.02 -3.87 17.94
CA LEU A 42 -2.06 -4.41 17.00
C LEU A 42 -2.51 -5.73 16.34
N PRO A 43 -3.07 -6.73 17.07
CA PRO A 43 -3.49 -7.99 16.45
C PRO A 43 -4.57 -7.80 15.38
N LEU A 44 -5.53 -6.90 15.64
CA LEU A 44 -6.61 -6.58 14.71
C LEU A 44 -6.07 -5.89 13.46
N VAL A 45 -5.22 -4.87 13.63
CA VAL A 45 -4.62 -4.12 12.51
C VAL A 45 -3.72 -5.02 11.66
N SER A 46 -2.87 -5.84 12.29
CA SER A 46 -2.01 -6.77 11.56
C SER A 46 -2.82 -7.84 10.81
N SER A 47 -3.91 -8.35 11.39
CA SER A 47 -4.78 -9.32 10.70
C SER A 47 -5.47 -8.69 9.48
N MET A 48 -6.00 -7.48 9.61
CA MET A 48 -6.63 -6.75 8.51
C MET A 48 -5.65 -6.51 7.35
N LEU A 49 -4.43 -6.04 7.65
CA LEU A 49 -3.41 -5.76 6.63
C LEU A 49 -2.92 -7.04 5.93
N LYS A 50 -2.82 -8.17 6.64
CA LYS A 50 -2.54 -9.49 6.03
C LYS A 50 -3.65 -9.95 5.10
N ASN A 51 -4.93 -9.78 5.49
CA ASN A 51 -6.08 -10.10 4.63
C ASN A 51 -6.09 -9.26 3.35
N MET A 52 -5.60 -8.02 3.42
CA MET A 52 -5.42 -7.14 2.25
C MET A 52 -4.14 -7.45 1.45
N LYS A 53 -3.36 -8.46 1.82
CA LYS A 53 -2.08 -8.83 1.18
C LYS A 53 -1.03 -7.71 1.21
N LEU A 54 -1.13 -6.79 2.18
CA LEU A 54 -0.22 -5.66 2.36
C LEU A 54 0.93 -5.97 3.33
N LEU A 55 0.80 -7.06 4.09
CA LEU A 55 1.84 -7.63 4.94
C LEU A 55 2.01 -9.10 4.55
N SER A 56 3.25 -9.50 4.27
CA SER A 56 3.68 -10.89 4.10
C SER A 56 3.98 -11.54 5.45
#